data_AF-A0A7J8VZ46-F1
#
_entry.id   AF-A0A7J8VZ46-F1
#
_cell.length_a   1.000
_cell.length_b   1.000
_cell.length_c   1.000
_cell.angle_alpha   90.00
_cell.angle_beta   90.00
_cell.angle_gamma   90.00
#
_symmetry.space_group_name_H-M   'P 1'
#
loop_
_entity.id
_entity.type
_entity.pdbx_description
1 polymer ?
#
loop_
_entity_poly.entity_id
_entity_poly.type
_entity_poly.pdbx_seq_one_letter_code
_entity_poly.pdbx_strand_id
1 'polypeptide(L)'
;MSGIEGKNSDAVLVVGVTFMKKDDLFMDQLENIIEKEQANPSQTLRRKIGEVVSKFLIYERLRFQLASSPWLYNLIQVSTEVGQGVKLPTPYQVSDVHVESEYQRVRDWVNGLKTH
;
A
#
# COMPACT_ATOMS: atom_id res chain seq x y z
N MET A 1 24.97 12.27 25.56
CA MET A 1 25.14 11.43 24.35
C MET A 1 23.74 11.18 23.80
N SER A 2 23.24 12.07 22.95
CA SER A 2 23.23 12.03 21.47
C SER A 2 22.60 10.76 20.90
N GLY A 3 21.55 10.95 20.08
CA GLY A 3 20.89 9.89 19.32
C GLY A 3 19.47 10.21 18.84
N ILE A 4 19.16 11.47 18.49
CA ILE A 4 17.95 11.79 17.71
C ILE A 4 18.41 11.85 16.25
N GLU A 5 18.48 10.69 15.59
CA GLU A 5 18.87 10.64 14.18
C GLU A 5 17.91 9.73 13.41
N GLY A 6 17.36 10.27 12.31
CA GLY A 6 16.91 9.44 11.19
C GLY A 6 15.41 9.30 10.89
N LYS A 7 14.51 10.15 11.39
CA LYS A 7 13.08 10.13 10.96
C LYS A 7 12.51 11.42 10.39
N ASN A 8 13.20 12.55 10.59
CA ASN A 8 12.74 13.85 10.10
C ASN A 8 13.43 14.28 8.80
N SER A 9 14.48 13.59 8.35
CA SER A 9 15.24 14.00 7.17
C SER A 9 14.42 13.92 5.88
N ASP A 10 13.65 12.85 5.69
CA ASP A 10 13.00 12.59 4.39
C ASP A 10 11.76 13.45 4.20
N ALA A 11 11.01 13.73 5.27
CA ALA A 11 9.88 14.66 5.25
C ALA A 11 10.35 16.12 5.08
N VAL A 12 11.43 16.51 5.77
CA VAL A 12 12.02 17.86 5.62
C VAL A 12 12.62 18.06 4.24
N LEU A 13 13.18 17.01 3.61
CA LEU A 13 13.67 17.06 2.23
C LEU A 13 12.54 17.16 1.20
N VAL A 14 11.45 16.38 1.34
CA VAL A 14 10.29 16.47 0.42
C VAL A 14 9.59 17.82 0.55
N VAL A 15 9.36 18.28 1.78
CA VAL A 15 8.85 19.63 2.06
C VAL A 15 9.82 20.66 1.46
N GLY A 16 11.10 20.66 1.85
CA GLY A 16 12.10 21.61 1.37
C GLY A 16 12.29 21.69 -0.14
N VAL A 17 12.27 20.57 -0.86
CA VAL A 17 12.37 20.53 -2.34
C VAL A 17 11.11 21.07 -3.03
N THR A 18 9.96 21.00 -2.36
CA THR A 18 8.70 21.55 -2.88
C THR A 18 8.60 23.07 -2.64
N PHE A 19 9.16 23.58 -1.53
CA PHE A 19 9.17 25.01 -1.19
C PHE A 19 10.22 25.83 -1.95
N MET A 20 11.41 25.29 -2.22
CA MET A 20 12.43 25.98 -3.05
C MET A 20 11.99 26.24 -4.50
N LYS A 21 10.87 25.64 -4.95
CA LYS A 21 10.31 25.85 -6.29
C LYS A 21 9.19 26.89 -6.35
N LYS A 22 8.73 27.42 -5.21
CA LYS A 22 7.54 28.26 -5.15
C LYS A 22 7.61 29.21 -3.95
N ASP A 23 8.26 30.34 -4.17
CA ASP A 23 8.69 31.34 -3.19
C ASP A 23 7.58 32.07 -2.39
N ASP A 24 6.38 31.51 -2.21
CA ASP A 24 5.23 32.28 -1.69
C ASP A 24 4.32 31.55 -0.68
N LEU A 25 4.76 30.48 0.01
CA LEU A 25 3.89 29.85 1.02
C LEU A 25 4.27 30.23 2.46
N PHE A 26 3.51 31.17 3.02
CA PHE A 26 3.55 31.61 4.41
C PHE A 26 3.35 30.44 5.40
N MET A 27 4.16 30.41 6.46
CA MET A 27 4.19 29.36 7.50
C MET A 27 2.81 29.08 8.13
N ASP A 28 1.95 30.09 8.27
CA ASP A 28 0.60 29.97 8.83
C ASP A 28 -0.33 29.11 7.95
N GLN A 29 -0.09 29.07 6.63
CA GLN A 29 -0.82 28.17 5.73
C GLN A 29 -0.34 26.73 5.88
N LEU A 30 0.92 26.51 6.24
CA LEU A 30 1.46 25.16 6.46
C LEU A 30 0.88 24.52 7.71
N GLU A 31 0.80 25.25 8.82
CA GLU A 31 0.14 24.73 10.03
C GLU A 31 -1.32 24.39 9.74
N ASN A 32 -2.05 25.24 9.02
CA ASN A 32 -3.45 25.00 8.67
C ASN A 32 -3.62 23.82 7.69
N ILE A 33 -2.69 23.59 6.76
CA ILE A 33 -2.67 22.43 5.86
C ILE A 33 -2.34 21.16 6.64
N ILE A 34 -1.33 21.20 7.52
CA ILE A 34 -0.94 20.07 8.37
C ILE A 34 -2.09 19.71 9.31
N GLU A 35 -2.74 20.69 9.95
CA GLU A 35 -3.91 20.51 10.81
C GLU A 35 -5.10 19.96 10.01
N LYS A 36 -5.39 20.48 8.81
CA LYS A 36 -6.49 19.98 7.97
C LYS A 36 -6.23 18.59 7.40
N GLU A 37 -4.99 18.24 7.08
CA GLU A 37 -4.61 16.92 6.59
C GLU A 37 -4.59 15.88 7.73
N GLN A 38 -4.21 16.28 8.95
CA GLN A 38 -4.41 15.48 10.16
C GLN A 38 -5.90 15.36 10.54
N ALA A 39 -6.73 16.37 10.23
CA ALA A 39 -8.17 16.36 10.52
C ALA A 39 -9.00 15.51 9.54
N ASN A 40 -8.46 15.08 8.39
CA ASN A 40 -9.17 14.20 7.46
C ASN A 40 -8.59 12.77 7.49
N PRO A 41 -9.12 11.88 8.35
CA PRO A 41 -8.60 10.53 8.51
C PRO A 41 -8.60 9.72 7.20
N SER A 42 -9.48 10.05 6.25
CA SER A 42 -9.53 9.40 4.93
C SER A 42 -8.32 9.72 4.05
N GLN A 43 -7.80 10.96 4.10
CA GLN A 43 -6.62 11.38 3.34
C GLN A 43 -5.35 10.80 3.95
N THR A 44 -5.27 10.80 5.29
CA THR A 44 -4.15 10.18 6.01
C THR A 44 -4.09 8.66 5.78
N LEU A 45 -5.22 7.97 5.72
CA LEU A 45 -5.27 6.53 5.42
C LEU A 45 -4.86 6.24 3.97
N ARG A 46 -5.38 7.01 3.00
CA ARG A 46 -5.00 6.89 1.58
C ARG A 46 -3.50 7.08 1.38
N ARG A 47 -2.91 8.07 2.06
CA ARG A 47 -1.46 8.31 2.03
C ARG A 47 -0.68 7.12 2.58
N LYS A 48 -1.07 6.58 3.75
CA LYS A 48 -0.40 5.41 4.36
C LYS A 48 -0.47 4.17 3.47
N ILE A 49 -1.64 3.88 2.89
CA ILE A 49 -1.80 2.75 1.97
C ILE A 49 -0.93 2.97 0.72
N GLY A 50 -0.94 4.17 0.15
CA GLY A 50 -0.11 4.52 -1.00
C GLY A 50 1.38 4.31 -0.73
N GLU A 51 1.87 4.67 0.45
CA GLU A 51 3.26 4.50 0.85
C GLU A 51 3.65 3.01 0.96
N VAL A 52 2.83 2.20 1.64
CA VAL A 52 3.08 0.75 1.80
C VAL A 52 3.04 0.03 0.45
N VAL A 53 2.04 0.33 -0.39
CA VAL A 53 1.93 -0.26 -1.74
C VAL A 53 3.12 0.16 -2.60
N SER A 54 3.54 1.43 -2.55
CA SER A 54 4.69 1.91 -3.31
C SER A 54 5.98 1.20 -2.91
N LYS A 55 6.22 1.05 -1.60
CA LYS A 55 7.37 0.29 -1.07
C LYS A 55 7.35 -1.15 -1.57
N PHE A 56 6.23 -1.84 -1.44
CA PHE A 56 6.07 -3.22 -1.92
C PHE A 56 6.42 -3.37 -3.41
N LEU A 57 5.88 -2.49 -4.26
CA LEU A 57 6.12 -2.54 -5.70
C LEU A 57 7.59 -2.29 -6.06
N ILE A 58 8.25 -1.33 -5.40
CA ILE A 58 9.64 -0.98 -5.67
C ILE A 58 10.59 -2.09 -5.21
N TYR A 59 10.45 -2.57 -3.97
CA TYR A 59 11.36 -3.56 -3.40
C TYR A 59 11.22 -4.94 -4.05
N GLU A 60 10.01 -5.34 -4.41
CA GLU A 60 9.75 -6.61 -5.12
C GLU A 60 9.90 -6.48 -6.65
N ARG A 61 10.30 -5.30 -7.15
CA ARG A 61 10.52 -5.01 -8.58
C ARG A 61 9.29 -5.31 -9.45
N LEU A 62 8.11 -5.06 -8.90
CA LEU A 62 6.84 -5.29 -9.54
C LEU A 62 6.45 -4.10 -10.45
N ARG A 63 5.58 -4.36 -11.42
CA ARG A 63 5.08 -3.30 -12.32
C ARG A 63 4.14 -2.36 -11.57
N PHE A 64 4.31 -1.05 -11.74
CA PHE A 64 3.44 -0.04 -11.10
C PHE A 64 1.96 -0.17 -11.48
N GLN A 65 1.64 -0.76 -12.63
CA GLN A 65 0.26 -1.07 -13.03
C GLN A 65 -0.49 -1.97 -12.04
N LEU A 66 0.24 -2.74 -11.22
CA LEU A 66 -0.36 -3.58 -10.17
C LEU A 66 -0.99 -2.77 -9.04
N ALA A 67 -0.64 -1.48 -8.87
CA ALA A 67 -1.31 -0.59 -7.94
C ALA A 67 -2.82 -0.44 -8.24
N SER A 68 -3.21 -0.64 -9.50
CA SER A 68 -4.61 -0.61 -9.96
C SER A 68 -5.21 -2.00 -10.14
N SER A 69 -4.52 -3.05 -9.68
CA SER A 69 -4.98 -4.43 -9.82
C SER A 69 -6.19 -4.68 -8.92
N PRO A 70 -7.29 -5.28 -9.45
CA PRO A 70 -8.38 -5.77 -8.62
C PRO A 70 -7.92 -6.75 -7.54
N TRP A 71 -6.86 -7.51 -7.81
CA TRP A 71 -6.28 -8.46 -6.84
C TRP A 71 -5.59 -7.77 -5.67
N LEU A 72 -4.93 -6.63 -5.92
CA LEU A 72 -4.33 -5.84 -4.84
C LEU A 72 -5.42 -5.20 -3.97
N TYR A 73 -6.50 -4.72 -4.59
CA TYR A 73 -7.66 -4.22 -3.85
C TYR A 73 -8.28 -5.31 -2.97
N ASN A 74 -8.51 -6.50 -3.52
CA ASN A 74 -9.04 -7.64 -2.75
C ASN A 74 -8.12 -8.02 -1.58
N LEU A 75 -6.80 -8.02 -1.79
CA LEU A 75 -5.83 -8.29 -0.73
C LEU A 75 -5.94 -7.27 0.40
N ILE A 76 -6.03 -5.98 0.07
CA ILE A 76 -6.18 -4.91 1.07
C ILE A 76 -7.50 -5.08 1.81
N GLN A 77 -8.60 -5.33 1.11
CA GLN A 77 -9.92 -5.54 1.71
C GLN A 77 -9.93 -6.72 2.68
N VAL A 78 -9.51 -7.90 2.24
CA VAL A 78 -9.44 -9.09 3.11
C VAL A 78 -8.54 -8.81 4.32
N SER A 79 -7.40 -8.12 4.12
CA SER A 79 -6.52 -7.74 5.23
C SER A 79 -7.21 -6.83 6.26
N THR A 80 -8.15 -5.98 5.85
CA THR A 80 -8.97 -5.20 6.79
C THR A 80 -10.02 -6.04 7.52
N GLU A 81 -10.53 -7.10 6.90
CA GLU A 81 -11.54 -7.99 7.49
C GLU A 81 -10.94 -8.95 8.53
N VAL A 82 -9.77 -9.55 8.24
CA VAL A 82 -9.13 -10.50 9.19
C VAL A 82 -8.44 -9.79 10.36
N GLY A 83 -8.18 -8.48 10.25
CA GLY A 83 -7.63 -7.66 11.34
C GLY A 83 -6.13 -7.86 11.60
N GLN A 84 -5.63 -7.22 12.65
CA GLN A 84 -4.21 -7.30 13.03
C GLN A 84 -3.85 -8.64 13.68
N GLY A 85 -2.64 -9.14 13.39
CA GLY A 85 -2.07 -10.33 14.03
C GLY A 85 -2.12 -11.60 13.17
N VAL A 86 -2.74 -11.52 11.99
CA VAL A 86 -2.77 -12.63 11.03
C VAL A 86 -1.42 -12.77 10.38
N LYS A 87 -0.83 -13.96 10.51
CA LYS A 87 0.44 -14.27 9.86
C LYS A 87 0.20 -14.49 8.37
N LEU A 88 0.99 -13.82 7.53
CA LEU A 88 0.98 -14.08 6.09
C LEU A 88 1.31 -15.55 5.82
N PRO A 89 0.72 -16.15 4.78
CA PRO A 89 1.03 -17.51 4.40
C PRO A 89 2.51 -17.62 4.02
N THR A 90 3.12 -18.75 4.36
CA THR A 90 4.48 -19.06 3.94
C THR A 90 4.52 -19.34 2.43
N PRO A 91 5.69 -19.16 1.77
CA PRO A 91 5.83 -19.49 0.34
C PRO A 91 5.36 -20.91 0.01
N TYR A 92 5.64 -21.89 0.88
CA TYR A 92 5.18 -23.28 0.72
C TYR A 92 3.65 -23.41 0.76
N GLN A 93 2.99 -22.74 1.71
CA GLN A 93 1.53 -22.76 1.77
C GLN A 93 0.91 -22.13 0.53
N VAL A 94 1.50 -21.06 -0.01
CA VAL A 94 1.03 -20.46 -1.26
C VAL A 94 1.24 -21.42 -2.43
N SER A 95 2.43 -21.99 -2.59
CA SER A 95 2.79 -22.82 -3.75
C SER A 95 2.12 -24.20 -3.77
N ASP A 96 1.92 -24.81 -2.60
CA ASP A 96 1.43 -26.20 -2.50
C ASP A 96 -0.09 -26.23 -2.35
N VAL A 97 -0.62 -25.47 -1.39
CA VAL A 97 -2.05 -25.53 -1.05
C VAL A 97 -2.87 -24.59 -1.92
N HIS A 98 -2.46 -23.32 -2.04
CA HIS A 98 -3.30 -22.33 -2.71
C HIS A 98 -3.25 -22.47 -4.24
N VAL A 99 -2.08 -22.73 -4.84
CA VAL A 99 -1.98 -22.97 -6.29
C VAL A 99 -2.80 -24.18 -6.72
N GLU A 100 -2.76 -25.29 -5.97
CA GLU A 100 -3.56 -26.47 -6.29
C GLU A 100 -5.06 -26.18 -6.19
N SER A 101 -5.47 -25.42 -5.17
CA SER A 101 -6.88 -25.02 -5.02
C SER A 101 -7.37 -24.14 -6.18
N GLU A 102 -6.53 -23.22 -6.67
CA GLU A 102 -6.86 -22.37 -7.80
C GLU A 102 -6.87 -23.17 -9.12
N TYR A 103 -5.95 -24.12 -9.28
CA TYR A 103 -5.94 -25.04 -10.41
C TYR A 103 -7.23 -25.86 -10.47
N GLN A 104 -7.65 -26.45 -9.35
CA GLN A 104 -8.86 -27.26 -9.28
C GLN A 104 -10.10 -26.43 -9.59
N ARG A 105 -10.20 -25.19 -9.07
CA ARG A 105 -11.29 -24.25 -9.39
C ARG A 105 -11.38 -23.97 -10.89
N VAL A 106 -10.26 -23.69 -11.54
CA VAL A 106 -10.22 -23.43 -12.99
C VAL A 106 -10.58 -24.70 -13.77
N ARG A 107 -10.06 -25.86 -13.35
CA ARG A 107 -10.38 -27.16 -13.97
C ARG A 107 -11.88 -27.45 -13.92
N ASP A 108 -12.50 -27.27 -12.75
CA ASP A 108 -13.93 -27.52 -12.55
C ASP A 108 -14.78 -26.57 -13.40
N TRP A 109 -14.40 -25.29 -13.46
CA TRP A 109 -15.04 -24.31 -14.34
C TRP A 109 -14.95 -24.71 -15.83
N VAL A 110 -13.75 -25.08 -16.30
CA VAL A 110 -13.55 -25.53 -17.69
C VAL A 110 -14.37 -26.78 -18.01
N ASN A 111 -14.44 -27.73 -17.07
CA ASN A 111 -15.23 -28.94 -17.26
C ASN A 111 -16.73 -28.64 -17.31
N GLY A 112 -17.23 -27.72 -16.47
CA GLY A 112 -18.61 -27.25 -16.51
C GLY A 112 -18.99 -26.60 -17.84
N LEU A 113 -18.06 -25.89 -18.48
CA LEU A 113 -18.27 -25.32 -19.82
C LEU A 113 -18.34 -26.37 -20.93
N LYS A 114 -17.66 -27.51 -20.79
CA LYS A 114 -17.65 -28.58 -21.80
C LYS A 114 -18.91 -29.46 -21.75
N THR A 115 -19.64 -29.42 -20.63
CA THR A 115 -20.88 -30.18 -20.42
C THR A 115 -22.14 -29.46 -20.94
N HIS A 116 -22.00 -28.25 -21.50
CA HIS A 116 -23.04 -27.48 -22.17
C HIS A 116 -22.73 -27.34 -23.66
#